data_AF-A0A7Z8QVB1-F1
#
_entry.id   AF-A0A7Z8QVB1-F1
#
_cell.length_a   1.000
_cell.length_b   1.000
_cell.length_c   1.000
_cell.angle_alpha   90.00
_cell.angle_beta   90.00
_cell.angle_gamma   90.00
#
_symmetry.space_group_name_H-M   'P 1'
#
loop_
_entity.id
_entity.type
_entity.pdbx_description
1 polymer ?
#
loop_
_entity_poly.entity_id
_entity_poly.type
_entity_poly.pdbx_seq_one_letter_code
_entity_poly.pdbx_strand_id
1 'polypeptide(L)' 'MRYLIVAEETSTGFSSYSPDFDGCVATGKTKEEVEKVMQEAMEFHPLKIRETEPKRSDDF' A
#
# COMPACT_ATOMS: atom_id res chain seq x y z
N MET A 1 13.90 -1.13 5.37
CA MET A 1 13.55 -0.15 4.30
C MET A 1 12.50 0.78 4.86
N ARG A 2 12.38 2.01 4.33
CA ARG A 2 11.26 2.91 4.64
C ARG A 2 10.32 2.91 3.45
N TYR A 3 9.02 2.86 3.70
CA TYR A 3 7.97 2.94 2.70
C TYR A 3 6.83 3.81 3.25
N LEU A 4 6.08 4.43 2.35
CA LEU A 4 4.93 5.26 2.71
C LEU A 4 3.68 4.38 2.82
N ILE A 5 2.94 4.54 3.91
CA ILE A 5 1.58 4.02 4.06
C ILE A 5 0.65 5.22 4.16
N VAL A 6 -0.34 5.28 3.28
CA VAL A 6 -1.48 6.19 3.41
C VAL A 6 -2.58 5.43 4.13
N ALA A 7 -3.03 5.95 5.27
CA ALA A 7 -4.15 5.40 6.03
C ALA A 7 -5.31 6.41 6.03
N GLU A 8 -6.43 6.01 5.46
CA GLU A 8 -7.64 6.80 5.30
C GLU A 8 -8.71 6.29 6.27
N GLU A 9 -9.36 7.21 6.98
CA GLU A 9 -10.49 6.89 7.84
C GLU A 9 -11.74 6.62 6.99
N THR A 10 -12.49 5.62 7.40
CA THR A 10 -13.74 5.17 6.78
C THR A 10 -14.84 5.18 7.84
N SER A 11 -16.10 4.96 7.46
CA SER A 11 -17.22 4.92 8.40
C SER A 11 -17.10 3.85 9.49
N THR A 12 -16.26 2.83 9.31
CA THR A 12 -16.15 1.68 10.23
C THR A 12 -14.73 1.41 10.73
N GLY A 13 -13.77 2.28 10.42
CA GLY A 13 -12.35 2.04 10.72
C GLY A 13 -11.44 2.73 9.71
N PHE A 14 -10.43 2.03 9.22
CA PHE A 14 -9.41 2.54 8.32
C PHE A 14 -9.21 1.62 7.12
N SER A 15 -8.93 2.23 5.98
CA SER A 15 -8.33 1.59 4.81
C SER A 15 -6.93 2.14 4.63
N SER A 16 -5.99 1.32 4.18
CA SER A 16 -4.63 1.77 3.87
C SER A 16 -4.15 1.23 2.54
N TYR A 17 -3.25 1.99 1.92
CA TYR A 17 -2.52 1.58 0.73
C TYR A 17 -1.11 2.16 0.76
N SER A 18 -0.21 1.57 -0.02
CA SER A 18 1.11 2.14 -0.26
C SER A 18 1.26 2.54 -1.73
N PRO A 19 1.57 3.81 -2.04
CA PRO A 19 1.84 4.22 -3.42
C PRO A 19 3.15 3.64 -3.96
N ASP A 20 4.03 3.16 -3.07
CA ASP A 20 5.33 2.60 -3.42
C ASP A 20 5.22 1.16 -3.95
N PHE A 21 4.11 0.47 -3.69
CA PHE A 21 3.90 -0.93 -4.05
C PHE A 21 2.62 -1.09 -4.88
N ASP A 22 2.74 -1.78 -6.03
CA ASP A 22 1.56 -2.13 -6.80
C ASP A 22 0.77 -3.22 -6.05
N GLY A 23 -0.50 -2.93 -5.74
CA GLY A 23 -1.44 -3.90 -5.16
C GLY A 23 -1.32 -4.13 -3.64
N CYS A 24 -0.64 -3.24 -2.90
CA CYS A 24 -0.57 -3.33 -1.44
C CYS A 24 -1.65 -2.48 -0.76
N VAL A 25 -2.69 -3.14 -0.24
CA VAL A 25 -3.82 -2.52 0.48
C VAL A 25 -4.16 -3.33 1.74
N ALA A 26 -4.63 -2.65 2.79
CA ALA A 26 -5.15 -3.28 4.01
C ALA A 26 -6.35 -2.53 4.60
N THR A 27 -7.06 -3.17 5.52
CA THR A 27 -8.21 -2.59 6.25
C THR A 27 -8.19 -3.03 7.71
N GLY A 28 -8.65 -2.17 8.62
CA GLY A 28 -8.63 -2.43 10.07
C GLY A 28 -9.50 -1.43 10.82
N LYS A 29 -9.76 -1.64 12.12
CA LYS A 29 -10.55 -0.73 12.95
C LYS A 29 -9.74 0.44 13.48
N THR A 30 -8.42 0.27 13.61
CA THR A 30 -7.51 1.32 14.07
C THR A 30 -6.34 1.50 13.11
N LYS A 31 -5.61 2.61 13.26
CA LYS A 31 -4.40 2.89 12.47
C LYS A 31 -3.30 1.84 12.73
N GLU A 32 -3.16 1.42 13.98
CA GLU A 32 -2.18 0.41 14.39
C GLU A 32 -2.49 -0.96 13.78
N GLU A 33 -3.77 -1.33 13.67
CA GLU A 33 -4.17 -2.58 13.00
C GLU A 33 -3.80 -2.56 11.51
N VAL A 34 -4.13 -1.49 10.78
CA VAL A 34 -3.78 -1.40 9.35
C VAL A 34 -2.27 -1.33 9.12
N GLU A 35 -1.53 -0.66 9.99
CA GLU A 35 -0.06 -0.61 9.90
C GLU A 35 0.55 -2.01 10.09
N LYS A 36 0.09 -2.74 11.10
CA LYS A 36 0.54 -4.10 11.38
C LYS A 36 0.26 -5.05 10.22
N VAL A 37 -0.95 -5.01 9.65
CA VAL A 37 -1.31 -5.85 8.49
C VAL A 37 -0.45 -5.51 7.27
N MET A 38 -0.17 -4.23 7.02
CA MET A 38 0.72 -3.82 5.93
C MET A 38 2.15 -4.31 6.15
N GLN A 39 2.67 -4.22 7.38
CA GLN A 39 4.00 -4.75 7.73
C GLN A 39 4.07 -6.26 7.50
N GLU A 40 3.09 -7.02 7.99
CA GLU A 40 3.01 -8.47 7.78
C GLU A 40 2.93 -8.81 6.29
N ALA A 41 2.09 -8.11 5.52
CA ALA A 41 1.96 -8.33 4.08
C ALA A 41 3.29 -8.15 3.33
N MET A 42 4.09 -7.16 3.73
CA MET A 42 5.42 -6.90 3.17
C MET A 42 6.47 -7.95 3.59
N GLU A 43 6.33 -8.55 4.77
CA GLU A 43 7.20 -9.63 5.23
C GLU A 43 6.90 -10.97 4.53
N PHE A 44 5.62 -11.29 4.34
CA PHE A 44 5.19 -12.56 3.73
C PHE A 44 5.19 -12.54 2.21
N HIS A 45 5.00 -11.37 1.59
CA HIS A 45 4.98 -11.21 0.16
C HIS A 45 5.90 -10.05 -0.23
N PRO A 46 7.12 -10.31 -0.75
CA PRO A 46 7.94 -9.24 -1.29
C PRO A 46 7.20 -8.59 -2.46
N LEU A 47 6.57 -7.45 -2.17
CA LEU A 47 5.77 -6.70 -3.13
C LEU A 47 6.68 -6.08 -4.17
N LYS A 48 6.19 -6.03 -5.40
CA LYS A 48 6.90 -5.33 -6.46
C LYS A 48 6.83 -3.83 -6.18
N ILE A 49 8.00 -3.23 -5.95
CA ILE A 49 8.12 -1.78 -5.87
C ILE A 49 7.70 -1.24 -7.22
N ARG A 50 6.83 -0.23 -7.20
CA ARG A 50 6.40 0.44 -8.41
C ARG A 50 7.59 1.27 -8.92
N GLU A 51 8.30 0.71 -9.89
CA GLU A 51 9.26 1.49 -10.68
C GLU A 51 8.48 2.40 -11.63
N THR A 52 8.79 3.70 -11.60
CA THR A 52 8.23 4.66 -12.55
C THR A 52 8.92 4.47 -13.91
N GLU A 53 8.52 3.46 -14.66
CA GLU A 53 8.84 3.39 -16.09
C GLU A 53 8.07 4.52 -16.80
N PRO A 54 8.72 5.35 -17.64
CA PRO A 54 8.03 6.35 -18.42
C PRO A 54 7.05 5.64 -19.35
N LYS A 55 5.75 5.93 -19.21
CA LYS A 55 4.72 5.47 -20.14
C LYS A 55 5.13 5.90 -21.54
N ARG A 56 5.48 4.94 -22.39
CA ARG A 56 5.91 5.19 -23.76
C ARG A 56 4.76 5.88 -24.48
N SER A 57 5.05 6.94 -25.22
CA SER A 57 4.08 7.85 -25.85
C SER A 57 3.14 7.21 -26.89
N ASP A 58 3.26 5.91 -27.11
CA ASP A 58 2.75 5.21 -28.29
C ASP A 58 1.47 4.40 -27.97
N ASP A 59 0.95 4.47 -26.73
CA ASP A 59 -0.23 3.75 -26.24
C ASP A 59 -1.58 4.51 -26.46
N PHE A 60 -1.67 5.41 -27.46
CA PHE A 60 -2.90 6.17 -27.78
C PHE A 60 -3.34 6.03 -29.24
#